data_AF-A0AAD5LUM3-F1
#
_entry.id   AF-A0AAD5LUM3-F1
#
_cell.length_a   1.000
_cell.length_b   1.000
_cell.length_c   1.000
_cell.angle_alpha   90.00
_cell.angle_beta   90.00
_cell.angle_gamma   90.00
#
_symmetry.space_group_name_H-M   'P 1'
#
loop_
_entity.id
_entity.type
_entity.pdbx_description
1 polymer ?
#
loop_
_entity_poly.entity_id
_entity_poly.type
_entity_poly.pdbx_seq_one_letter_code
_entity_poly.pdbx_strand_id
1 'polypeptide(L)'
;MVRLVSVAALSAAAAVPLAAAHTNMMDPQPNWPANFYNGNSPYGRIDGDKFQSSVPNWQGANRINDVLKSTGSATLRDFIYKNIVTEKDKECGNSLLTGPKRTLGNAIDFPWGHPGPCEAWCDDNKIFFNENCQGNNVGKIPVDKAKCNNAKRVQVFYVGTHVPNWEVYGNCAPLEGSGAGPAPAPGPAPGPTPGPAPGPTPKPNPAPKPTKNKCNRRLRKDYDY
;
A
#
# COMPACT_ATOMS: atom_id res chain seq x y z
N MET A 1 32.11 36.71 -37.50
CA MET A 1 32.35 35.69 -36.45
C MET A 1 31.32 35.89 -35.36
N VAL A 2 30.35 34.98 -35.24
CA VAL A 2 29.28 35.02 -34.23
C VAL A 2 29.76 34.21 -33.03
N ARG A 3 29.75 34.79 -31.82
CA ARG A 3 29.90 34.04 -30.57
C ARG A 3 28.56 34.05 -29.85
N LEU A 4 27.80 32.97 -30.02
CA LEU A 4 26.67 32.63 -29.17
C LEU A 4 27.22 32.07 -27.86
N VAL A 5 26.94 32.75 -26.75
CA VAL A 5 27.16 32.23 -25.40
C VAL A 5 25.84 31.62 -24.95
N SER A 6 25.76 30.29 -24.97
CA SER A 6 24.61 29.55 -24.45
C SER A 6 24.67 29.52 -22.92
N VAL A 7 23.77 30.26 -22.27
CA VAL A 7 23.56 30.15 -20.82
C VAL A 7 22.51 29.05 -20.58
N ALA A 8 22.97 27.88 -20.16
CA ALA A 8 22.08 26.81 -19.72
C ALA A 8 21.56 27.13 -18.31
N ALA A 9 20.29 27.53 -18.22
CA ALA A 9 19.61 27.70 -16.94
C ALA A 9 19.22 26.32 -16.37
N LEU A 10 19.99 25.82 -15.40
CA LEU A 10 19.54 24.70 -14.57
C LEU A 10 18.38 25.16 -13.70
N SER A 11 17.17 24.69 -14.02
CA SER A 11 16.00 24.86 -13.16
C SER A 11 16.07 23.82 -12.04
N ALA A 12 16.53 24.21 -10.86
CA ALA A 12 16.41 23.38 -9.67
C ALA A 12 14.93 23.37 -9.25
N ALA A 13 14.26 22.23 -9.43
CA ALA A 13 12.92 22.02 -8.88
C ALA A 13 13.03 22.02 -7.35
N ALA A 14 12.58 23.09 -6.71
CA ALA A 14 12.44 23.14 -5.27
C ALA A 14 11.38 22.11 -4.86
N ALA A 15 11.80 21.01 -4.26
CA ALA A 15 10.90 20.13 -3.53
C ALA A 15 10.42 20.92 -2.31
N VAL A 16 9.22 21.50 -2.40
CA VAL A 16 8.57 22.13 -1.25
C VAL A 16 8.32 21.01 -0.23
N PRO A 17 8.90 21.06 0.97
CA PRO A 17 8.51 20.14 2.01
C PRO A 17 7.04 20.42 2.33
N LEU A 18 6.16 19.47 2.01
CA LEU A 18 4.80 19.50 2.52
C LEU A 18 4.90 19.53 4.04
N ALA A 19 4.49 20.65 4.64
CA ALA A 19 4.21 20.68 6.06
C ALA A 19 3.23 19.53 6.34
N ALA A 20 3.70 18.54 7.09
CA ALA A 20 2.92 17.43 7.60
C ALA A 20 1.72 18.00 8.35
N ALA A 21 0.60 18.14 7.66
CA ALA A 21 -0.55 18.83 8.20
C ALA A 21 -1.26 17.89 9.20
N HIS A 22 -1.54 18.42 10.40
CA HIS A 22 -2.22 17.70 11.48
C HIS A 22 -3.51 17.07 10.96
N THR A 23 -3.83 15.87 11.43
CA THR A 23 -5.07 15.14 11.13
C THR A 23 -5.13 14.48 9.74
N ASN A 24 -3.97 14.00 9.27
CA ASN A 24 -3.82 13.22 8.04
C ASN A 24 -2.96 11.97 8.32
N MET A 25 -3.40 10.80 7.84
CA MET A 25 -2.62 9.55 7.91
C MET A 25 -1.36 9.64 7.05
N MET A 26 -0.20 9.50 7.69
CA MET A 26 1.11 9.59 7.04
C MET A 26 1.64 8.22 6.62
N ASP A 27 1.44 7.21 7.46
CA ASP A 27 1.88 5.84 7.20
C ASP A 27 0.85 4.82 7.70
N PRO A 28 0.43 3.84 6.87
CA PRO A 28 0.75 3.72 5.46
C PRO A 28 0.13 4.86 4.65
N GLN A 29 0.90 5.43 3.73
CA GLN A 29 0.51 6.61 2.97
C GLN A 29 -0.80 6.39 2.19
N PRO A 30 -1.89 7.13 2.47
CA PRO A 30 -3.10 7.10 1.67
C PRO A 30 -2.83 7.44 0.19
N ASN A 31 -3.73 6.99 -0.67
CA ASN A 31 -3.82 7.58 -2.00
C ASN A 31 -4.86 8.72 -1.99
N TRP A 32 -4.61 9.77 -2.77
CA TRP A 32 -5.46 10.95 -2.81
C TRP A 32 -5.97 11.23 -4.23
N PRO A 33 -7.11 11.92 -4.38
CA PRO A 33 -7.54 12.46 -5.66
C PRO A 33 -6.46 13.35 -6.30
N ALA A 34 -6.46 13.47 -7.62
CA ALA A 34 -5.57 14.37 -8.33
C ALA A 34 -5.75 15.82 -7.83
N ASN A 35 -4.63 16.54 -7.69
CA ASN A 35 -4.59 17.93 -7.19
C ASN A 35 -5.13 18.10 -5.75
N PHE A 36 -5.21 17.04 -4.96
CA PHE A 36 -5.65 17.12 -3.59
C PHE A 36 -4.55 17.73 -2.70
N TYR A 37 -4.82 18.91 -2.14
CA TYR A 37 -3.87 19.67 -1.32
C TYR A 37 -4.29 19.80 0.15
N ASN A 38 -5.49 19.30 0.51
CA ASN A 38 -6.15 19.63 1.77
C ASN A 38 -6.43 18.39 2.63
N GLY A 39 -5.43 17.52 2.79
CA GLY A 39 -5.57 16.24 3.49
C GLY A 39 -5.81 16.33 5.00
N ASN A 40 -5.59 17.50 5.57
CA ASN A 40 -5.92 17.86 6.94
C ASN A 40 -7.33 18.42 7.12
N SER A 41 -8.16 18.47 6.08
CA SER A 41 -9.53 18.97 6.21
C SER A 41 -10.49 17.86 6.61
N PRO A 42 -11.48 18.14 7.49
CA PRO A 42 -12.51 17.17 7.80
C PRO A 42 -13.29 16.84 6.52
N TYR A 43 -13.63 15.57 6.33
CA TYR A 43 -14.42 15.14 5.18
C TYR A 43 -15.92 15.29 5.43
N GLY A 44 -16.32 15.49 6.69
CA GLY A 44 -17.71 15.72 7.06
C GLY A 44 -17.85 16.27 8.48
N ARG A 45 -19.10 16.52 8.87
CA ARG A 45 -19.46 17.07 10.17
C ARG A 45 -20.50 16.23 10.86
N ILE A 46 -20.49 16.23 12.19
CA ILE A 46 -21.56 15.71 13.05
C ILE A 46 -22.05 16.87 13.91
N ASP A 47 -23.36 17.04 14.01
CA ASP A 47 -23.97 17.99 14.95
C ASP A 47 -23.80 17.44 16.38
N GLY A 48 -22.74 17.87 17.05
CA GLY A 48 -22.34 17.41 18.37
C GLY A 48 -23.25 17.90 19.49
N ASP A 49 -23.94 19.03 19.30
CA ASP A 49 -24.87 19.58 20.28
C ASP A 49 -26.06 18.64 20.52
N LYS A 50 -26.45 17.85 19.52
CA LYS A 50 -27.46 16.78 19.69
C LYS A 50 -27.09 15.75 20.75
N PHE A 51 -25.81 15.60 21.05
CA PHE A 51 -25.30 14.56 21.95
C PHE A 51 -24.68 15.13 23.22
N GLN A 52 -24.28 16.41 23.22
CA GLN A 52 -23.61 17.03 24.36
C GLN A 52 -23.74 18.57 24.41
N SER A 53 -24.93 19.10 24.15
CA SER A 53 -25.26 20.55 24.17
C SER A 53 -24.79 21.35 25.40
N SER A 54 -24.49 20.68 26.52
CA SER A 54 -24.09 21.32 27.77
C SER A 54 -22.61 21.10 28.14
N VAL A 55 -21.81 20.52 27.23
CA VAL A 55 -20.40 20.21 27.47
C VAL A 55 -19.54 21.30 26.82
N PRO A 56 -18.61 21.93 27.56
CA PRO A 56 -17.68 22.87 26.95
C PRO A 56 -16.94 22.21 25.80
N ASN A 57 -16.82 22.90 24.66
CA ASN A 57 -16.34 22.31 23.41
C ASN A 57 -15.01 21.51 23.56
N TRP A 58 -14.09 21.92 24.43
CA TRP A 58 -12.82 21.20 24.67
C TRP A 58 -12.93 19.89 25.47
N GLN A 59 -14.09 19.59 26.06
CA GLN A 59 -14.33 18.41 26.90
C GLN A 59 -15.12 17.32 26.17
N GLY A 60 -15.48 17.51 24.89
CA GLY A 60 -16.34 16.58 24.18
C GLY A 60 -15.80 15.16 24.08
N ALA A 61 -14.48 15.01 24.04
CA ALA A 61 -13.78 13.72 24.04
C ALA A 61 -14.09 12.88 25.30
N ASN A 62 -14.21 13.53 26.47
CA ASN A 62 -14.47 12.85 27.74
C ASN A 62 -15.86 12.20 27.82
N ARG A 63 -16.75 12.54 26.88
CA ARG A 63 -18.13 12.04 26.84
C ARG A 63 -18.38 11.04 25.71
N ILE A 64 -17.39 10.75 24.88
CA ILE A 64 -17.65 9.93 23.68
C ILE A 64 -18.20 8.55 24.04
N ASN A 65 -17.73 7.93 25.12
CA ASN A 65 -18.24 6.63 25.56
C ASN A 65 -19.72 6.69 25.97
N ASP A 66 -20.17 7.80 26.57
CA ASP A 66 -21.58 8.00 26.91
C ASP A 66 -22.42 8.29 25.67
N VAL A 67 -21.86 9.00 24.69
CA VAL A 67 -22.51 9.23 23.38
C VAL A 67 -22.67 7.93 22.61
N LEU A 68 -21.64 7.08 22.54
CA LEU A 68 -21.73 5.76 21.89
C LEU A 68 -22.80 4.89 22.55
N LYS A 69 -22.87 4.88 23.89
CA LYS A 69 -23.91 4.15 24.64
C LYS A 69 -25.32 4.69 24.38
N SER A 70 -25.52 6.00 24.51
CA SER A 70 -26.84 6.62 24.36
C SER A 70 -27.41 6.53 22.95
N THR A 71 -26.53 6.47 21.94
CA THR A 71 -26.92 6.26 20.54
C THR A 71 -27.03 4.79 20.13
N GLY A 72 -26.71 3.86 21.03
CA GLY A 72 -26.65 2.43 20.72
C GLY A 72 -25.60 2.10 19.65
N SER A 73 -24.54 2.91 19.54
CA SER A 73 -23.47 2.71 18.57
C SER A 73 -22.41 1.76 19.15
N ALA A 74 -22.15 0.65 18.47
CA ALA A 74 -21.19 -0.34 18.95
C ALA A 74 -19.73 0.12 18.83
N THR A 75 -19.47 1.07 17.92
CA THR A 75 -18.14 1.57 17.57
C THR A 75 -18.19 3.03 17.18
N LEU A 76 -17.04 3.71 17.14
CA LEU A 76 -16.95 5.08 16.64
C LEU A 76 -17.32 5.12 15.15
N ARG A 77 -16.87 4.16 14.35
CA ARG A 77 -17.23 4.02 12.93
C ARG A 77 -18.74 3.94 12.72
N ASP A 78 -19.43 3.11 13.50
CA ASP A 78 -20.89 2.98 13.45
C ASP A 78 -21.59 4.30 13.81
N PHE A 79 -21.13 4.97 14.87
CA PHE A 79 -21.62 6.29 15.24
C PHE A 79 -21.42 7.33 14.13
N ILE A 80 -20.23 7.37 13.52
CA ILE A 80 -19.93 8.27 12.40
C ILE A 80 -20.87 7.98 11.24
N TYR A 81 -21.00 6.72 10.81
CA TYR A 81 -21.81 6.37 9.63
C TYR A 81 -23.28 6.76 9.77
N LYS A 82 -23.82 6.67 10.99
CA LYS A 82 -25.19 7.07 11.34
C LYS A 82 -25.41 8.59 11.34
N ASN A 83 -24.41 9.38 11.73
CA ASN A 83 -24.61 10.79 12.08
C ASN A 83 -23.87 11.79 11.19
N ILE A 84 -22.90 11.34 10.38
CA ILE A 84 -22.10 12.24 9.55
C ILE A 84 -22.92 12.81 8.39
N VAL A 85 -22.77 14.13 8.20
CA VAL A 85 -23.16 14.85 6.99
C VAL A 85 -21.92 15.06 6.15
N THR A 86 -21.87 14.43 4.97
CA THR A 86 -20.74 14.51 4.03
C THR A 86 -21.19 14.20 2.61
N GLU A 87 -20.52 14.79 1.62
CA GLU A 87 -20.60 14.42 0.20
C GLU A 87 -19.48 13.45 -0.22
N LYS A 88 -18.57 13.14 0.70
CA LYS A 88 -17.43 12.24 0.48
C LYS A 88 -17.79 10.82 0.87
N ASP A 89 -16.91 9.89 0.50
CA ASP A 89 -17.04 8.52 0.92
C ASP A 89 -17.01 8.41 2.45
N LYS A 90 -17.99 7.72 3.04
CA LYS A 90 -18.07 7.58 4.50
C LYS A 90 -16.93 6.72 5.03
N GLU A 91 -16.40 5.79 4.24
CA GLU A 91 -15.37 4.87 4.69
C GLU A 91 -13.99 5.53 4.65
N CYS A 92 -13.63 6.16 3.54
CA CYS A 92 -12.29 6.64 3.27
C CYS A 92 -12.15 8.14 3.19
N GLY A 93 -13.25 8.87 3.44
CA GLY A 93 -13.27 10.31 3.50
C GLY A 93 -12.69 10.93 2.24
N ASN A 94 -11.56 11.62 2.40
CA ASN A 94 -10.87 12.28 1.29
C ASN A 94 -9.88 11.37 0.53
N SER A 95 -9.59 10.19 1.04
CA SER A 95 -8.62 9.24 0.46
C SER A 95 -9.28 8.24 -0.49
N LEU A 96 -8.45 7.59 -1.32
CA LEU A 96 -8.88 6.63 -2.33
C LEU A 96 -8.36 5.22 -2.00
N LEU A 97 -9.21 4.22 -2.24
CA LEU A 97 -8.82 2.80 -2.22
C LEU A 97 -8.24 2.32 -3.56
N THR A 98 -8.42 3.09 -4.63
CA THR A 98 -7.72 2.87 -5.88
C THR A 98 -6.30 3.40 -5.78
N GLY A 99 -5.32 2.71 -6.35
CA GLY A 99 -3.93 3.17 -6.40
C GLY A 99 -2.93 2.12 -5.91
N PRO A 100 -1.68 2.53 -5.63
CA PRO A 100 -0.65 1.65 -5.12
C PRO A 100 -1.05 1.04 -3.78
N LYS A 101 -0.95 -0.28 -3.69
CA LYS A 101 -1.13 -0.99 -2.43
C LYS A 101 0.03 -0.70 -1.48
N ARG A 102 -0.25 -0.62 -0.19
CA ARG A 102 0.74 -0.31 0.86
C ARG A 102 1.01 -1.54 1.72
N THR A 103 2.26 -1.68 2.15
CA THR A 103 2.61 -2.58 3.24
C THR A 103 2.13 -1.96 4.56
N LEU A 104 1.51 -2.76 5.43
CA LEU A 104 1.12 -2.30 6.77
C LEU A 104 2.23 -2.63 7.78
N GLY A 105 2.76 -1.58 8.42
CA GLY A 105 3.77 -1.71 9.48
C GLY A 105 3.19 -2.19 10.81
N ASN A 106 3.97 -2.03 11.89
CA ASN A 106 3.53 -2.34 13.25
C ASN A 106 2.61 -1.26 13.85
N ALA A 107 2.57 -0.07 13.24
CA ALA A 107 1.76 1.03 13.70
C ALA A 107 1.31 1.89 12.52
N ILE A 108 0.21 2.62 12.70
CA ILE A 108 -0.29 3.62 11.77
C ILE A 108 0.11 4.99 12.32
N ASP A 109 0.76 5.81 11.50
CA ASP A 109 1.16 7.17 11.83
C ASP A 109 0.05 8.14 11.41
N PHE A 110 -0.61 8.72 12.42
CA PHE A 110 -1.70 9.67 12.24
C PHE A 110 -1.57 10.77 13.30
N PRO A 111 -0.93 11.91 12.97
CA PRO A 111 -0.85 13.04 13.89
C PRO A 111 -2.23 13.63 14.16
N TRP A 112 -2.58 13.88 15.43
CA TRP A 112 -3.87 14.45 15.84
C TRP A 112 -3.81 15.96 16.01
N GLY A 113 -4.80 16.68 15.51
CA GLY A 113 -4.87 18.14 15.66
C GLY A 113 -5.68 18.64 16.86
N HIS A 114 -6.65 17.88 17.36
CA HIS A 114 -7.59 18.36 18.39
C HIS A 114 -7.96 17.25 19.40
N PRO A 115 -8.58 17.59 20.53
CA PRO A 115 -9.18 16.60 21.41
C PRO A 115 -10.29 15.83 20.71
N GLY A 116 -10.31 14.51 20.88
CA GLY A 116 -11.33 13.68 20.26
C GLY A 116 -11.00 12.19 20.18
N PRO A 117 -12.02 11.35 19.99
CA PRO A 117 -11.83 9.91 19.84
C PRO A 117 -11.17 9.57 18.51
N CYS A 118 -10.44 8.46 18.49
CA CYS A 118 -9.97 7.84 17.26
C CYS A 118 -10.16 6.33 17.30
N GLU A 119 -10.36 5.75 16.12
CA GLU A 119 -10.61 4.33 15.93
C GLU A 119 -9.92 3.87 14.64
N ALA A 120 -9.28 2.70 14.67
CA ALA A 120 -8.63 2.13 13.50
C ALA A 120 -9.12 0.71 13.22
N TRP A 121 -9.09 0.36 11.94
CA TRP A 121 -9.66 -0.84 11.38
C TRP A 121 -8.76 -1.44 10.31
N CYS A 122 -8.77 -2.76 10.24
CA CYS A 122 -8.31 -3.53 9.09
C CYS A 122 -9.53 -4.24 8.50
N ASP A 123 -9.92 -3.86 7.29
CA ASP A 123 -11.20 -4.23 6.67
C ASP A 123 -12.38 -4.03 7.64
N ASP A 124 -12.96 -5.12 8.13
CA ASP A 124 -14.09 -5.13 9.06
C ASP A 124 -13.70 -5.43 10.51
N ASN A 125 -12.40 -5.58 10.78
CA ASN A 125 -11.89 -5.87 12.11
C ASN A 125 -11.41 -4.58 12.81
N LYS A 126 -12.02 -4.24 13.93
CA LYS A 126 -11.56 -3.14 14.77
C LYS A 126 -10.26 -3.53 15.47
N ILE A 127 -9.22 -2.74 15.25
CA ILE A 127 -7.89 -2.99 15.81
C ILE A 127 -7.53 -2.02 16.93
N PHE A 128 -8.14 -0.84 16.97
CA PHE A 128 -7.83 0.17 17.96
C PHE A 128 -9.03 1.07 18.24
N PHE A 129 -9.14 1.53 19.48
CA PHE A 129 -10.02 2.63 19.87
C PHE A 129 -9.40 3.36 21.05
N ASN A 130 -9.50 4.68 21.06
CA ASN A 130 -9.24 5.50 22.23
C ASN A 130 -10.18 6.72 22.20
N GLU A 131 -10.70 7.08 23.36
CA GLU A 131 -11.70 8.14 23.54
C GLU A 131 -11.15 9.56 23.36
N ASN A 132 -9.85 9.75 23.52
CA ASN A 132 -9.19 11.05 23.40
C ASN A 132 -7.72 10.88 22.95
N CYS A 133 -7.51 10.70 21.66
CA CYS A 133 -6.19 10.34 21.12
C CYS A 133 -5.16 11.45 21.29
N GLN A 134 -5.57 12.71 21.14
CA GLN A 134 -4.71 13.87 21.41
C GLN A 134 -4.41 14.02 22.90
N GLY A 135 -5.42 13.94 23.77
CA GLY A 135 -5.23 14.06 25.22
C GLY A 135 -4.40 12.93 25.84
N ASN A 136 -4.50 11.72 25.27
CA ASN A 136 -3.75 10.53 25.70
C ASN A 136 -2.41 10.36 24.99
N ASN A 137 -1.96 11.35 24.21
CA ASN A 137 -0.69 11.30 23.47
C ASN A 137 -0.52 10.03 22.62
N VAL A 138 -1.60 9.57 22.00
CA VAL A 138 -1.49 8.49 21.00
C VAL A 138 -0.64 9.08 19.88
N GLY A 139 0.63 8.71 19.73
CA GLY A 139 1.45 9.23 18.62
C GLY A 139 1.33 8.36 17.38
N LYS A 140 1.16 7.05 17.61
CA LYS A 140 1.05 6.01 16.59
C LYS A 140 0.06 4.98 17.06
N ILE A 141 -0.82 4.54 16.18
CA ILE A 141 -1.83 3.53 16.50
C ILE A 141 -1.19 2.16 16.35
N PRO A 142 -1.11 1.32 17.39
CA PRO A 142 -0.59 -0.03 17.25
C PRO A 142 -1.47 -0.88 16.33
N VAL A 143 -0.84 -1.64 15.44
CA VAL A 143 -1.52 -2.56 14.52
C VAL A 143 -1.66 -3.93 15.18
N ASP A 144 -2.91 -4.38 15.33
CA ASP A 144 -3.21 -5.77 15.68
C ASP A 144 -3.01 -6.66 14.44
N LYS A 145 -1.81 -7.26 14.33
CA LYS A 145 -1.42 -8.08 13.17
C LYS A 145 -2.34 -9.27 12.94
N ALA A 146 -2.91 -9.85 13.99
CA ALA A 146 -3.80 -11.00 13.84
C ALA A 146 -5.10 -10.57 13.15
N LYS A 147 -5.66 -9.43 13.55
CA LYS A 147 -6.86 -8.84 12.92
C LYS A 147 -6.61 -8.24 11.55
N CYS A 148 -5.37 -7.83 11.27
CA CYS A 148 -4.96 -7.30 9.98
C CYS A 148 -4.38 -8.35 9.01
N ASN A 149 -4.44 -9.64 9.37
CA ASN A 149 -3.94 -10.70 8.51
C ASN A 149 -4.77 -10.79 7.23
N ASN A 150 -4.10 -10.76 6.07
CA ASN A 150 -4.67 -10.65 4.74
C ASN A 150 -5.60 -9.45 4.50
N ALA A 151 -5.57 -8.44 5.37
CA ALA A 151 -6.44 -7.28 5.24
C ALA A 151 -6.13 -6.51 3.95
N LYS A 152 -7.18 -6.07 3.25
CA LYS A 152 -7.06 -5.34 1.98
C LYS A 152 -7.09 -3.83 2.14
N ARG A 153 -7.50 -3.36 3.32
CA ARG A 153 -7.61 -1.95 3.65
C ARG A 153 -7.28 -1.73 5.11
N VAL A 154 -6.53 -0.68 5.38
CA VAL A 154 -6.49 -0.03 6.69
C VAL A 154 -7.32 1.24 6.63
N GLN A 155 -8.01 1.56 7.72
CA GLN A 155 -8.89 2.71 7.85
C GLN A 155 -8.73 3.31 9.24
N VAL A 156 -8.64 4.63 9.32
CA VAL A 156 -8.59 5.38 10.57
C VAL A 156 -9.67 6.44 10.56
N PHE A 157 -10.44 6.50 11.63
CA PHE A 157 -11.36 7.58 11.95
C PHE A 157 -10.87 8.38 13.13
N TYR A 158 -11.09 9.68 13.07
CA TYR A 158 -10.88 10.59 14.17
C TYR A 158 -11.93 11.69 14.14
N VAL A 159 -12.44 12.08 15.31
CA VAL A 159 -13.48 13.10 15.43
C VAL A 159 -13.00 14.22 16.34
N GLY A 160 -12.72 15.39 15.80
CA GLY A 160 -12.40 16.57 16.59
C GLY A 160 -13.66 17.11 17.27
N THR A 161 -13.74 17.01 18.59
CA THR A 161 -14.92 17.43 19.37
C THR A 161 -14.82 18.85 19.92
N HIS A 162 -13.76 19.58 19.60
CA HIS A 162 -13.41 20.91 20.13
C HIS A 162 -14.34 22.06 19.70
N VAL A 163 -15.39 21.78 18.95
CA VAL A 163 -16.42 22.71 18.45
C VAL A 163 -17.78 22.00 18.45
N PRO A 164 -18.93 22.70 18.42
CA PRO A 164 -20.26 22.06 18.38
C PRO A 164 -20.48 21.17 17.16
N ASN A 165 -20.10 21.65 15.97
CA ASN A 165 -20.13 20.87 14.74
C ASN A 165 -18.84 20.05 14.62
N TRP A 166 -18.82 18.87 15.24
CA TRP A 166 -17.66 17.99 15.29
C TRP A 166 -17.07 17.73 13.92
N GLU A 167 -15.76 17.72 13.87
CA GLU A 167 -14.98 17.56 12.66
C GLU A 167 -14.61 16.10 12.46
N VAL A 168 -15.15 15.48 11.41
CA VAL A 168 -14.85 14.07 11.14
C VAL A 168 -13.72 13.96 10.13
N TYR A 169 -12.70 13.21 10.52
CA TYR A 169 -11.53 12.88 9.73
C TYR A 169 -11.51 11.37 9.50
N GLY A 170 -11.19 10.97 8.27
CA GLY A 170 -11.28 9.59 7.82
C GLY A 170 -10.31 9.38 6.70
N ASN A 171 -9.36 8.47 6.88
CA ASN A 171 -8.37 8.11 5.86
C ASN A 171 -8.27 6.59 5.76
N CYS A 172 -7.99 6.13 4.54
CA CYS A 172 -7.73 4.75 4.23
C CYS A 172 -6.47 4.61 3.38
N ALA A 173 -5.88 3.43 3.42
CA ALA A 173 -4.93 3.00 2.40
C ALA A 173 -5.28 1.59 1.94
N PRO A 174 -5.23 1.31 0.62
CA PRO A 174 -5.29 -0.05 0.13
C PRO A 174 -4.04 -0.79 0.56
N LEU A 175 -4.19 -2.01 1.04
CA LEU A 175 -3.11 -2.85 1.50
C LEU A 175 -2.74 -3.91 0.47
N GLU A 176 -1.44 -4.25 0.45
CA GLU A 176 -0.98 -5.51 -0.09
C GLU A 176 -1.46 -6.55 0.90
N GLY A 177 -2.60 -7.21 0.63
CA GLY A 177 -3.16 -8.24 1.52
C GLY A 177 -2.02 -9.07 2.12
N SER A 178 -1.87 -9.03 3.44
CA SER A 178 -0.66 -9.49 4.15
C SER A 178 -0.47 -11.01 4.01
N GLY A 179 0.08 -11.39 2.86
CA GLY A 179 0.57 -12.72 2.50
C GLY A 179 2.06 -12.72 2.14
N ALA A 180 2.78 -11.64 2.44
CA ALA A 180 4.24 -11.61 2.49
C ALA A 180 4.66 -10.48 3.43
N GLY A 181 5.44 -10.80 4.47
CA GLY A 181 6.37 -9.80 5.01
C GLY A 181 7.34 -9.36 3.90
N PRO A 182 8.28 -8.44 4.16
CA PRO A 182 9.37 -8.21 3.22
C PRO A 182 9.95 -9.57 2.85
N ALA A 183 9.93 -9.92 1.56
CA ALA A 183 10.73 -11.04 1.09
C ALA A 183 12.17 -10.76 1.58
N PRO A 184 12.89 -11.75 2.13
CA PRO A 184 14.32 -11.60 2.36
C PRO A 184 14.93 -11.03 1.09
N ALA A 185 15.83 -10.04 1.22
CA ALA A 185 16.56 -9.52 0.08
C ALA A 185 17.03 -10.71 -0.77
N PRO A 186 16.89 -10.68 -2.11
CA PRO A 186 17.36 -11.77 -2.95
C PRO A 186 18.78 -12.11 -2.52
N GLY A 187 18.98 -13.33 -2.05
CA GLY A 187 20.33 -13.83 -1.84
C GLY A 187 21.13 -13.63 -3.13
N PRO A 188 22.47 -13.51 -3.06
CA PRO A 188 23.29 -13.37 -4.25
C PRO A 188 22.84 -14.38 -5.30
N ALA A 189 22.60 -13.90 -6.52
CA ALA A 189 22.19 -14.77 -7.61
C ALA A 189 23.14 -15.98 -7.66
N PRO A 190 22.63 -17.22 -7.76
CA PRO A 190 23.49 -18.36 -7.99
C PRO A 190 24.40 -18.05 -9.17
N GLY A 191 25.71 -18.15 -8.96
CA GLY A 191 26.67 -18.00 -10.03
C GLY A 191 26.32 -18.90 -11.21
N PRO A 192 26.70 -18.52 -12.44
CA PRO A 192 26.35 -19.28 -13.63
C PRO A 192 26.71 -20.75 -13.43
N THR A 193 25.73 -21.62 -13.65
CA THR A 193 25.93 -23.06 -13.64
C THR A 193 27.01 -23.39 -14.67
N PRO A 194 28.06 -24.17 -14.33
CA PRO A 194 29.02 -24.61 -15.31
C PRO A 194 28.30 -25.31 -16.46
N GLY A 195 28.60 -24.89 -17.69
CA GLY A 195 28.06 -25.52 -18.89
C GLY A 195 28.40 -27.02 -18.92
N PRO A 196 27.61 -27.84 -19.62
CA PRO A 196 27.86 -29.27 -19.72
C PRO A 196 29.28 -29.55 -20.24
N ALA A 197 29.97 -30.49 -19.59
CA ALA A 197 31.27 -30.96 -20.04
C ALA A 197 31.18 -31.47 -21.50
N PRO A 198 32.19 -31.19 -22.36
CA PRO A 198 32.23 -31.74 -23.71
C PRO A 198 32.13 -33.27 -23.67
N GLY A 199 31.22 -33.81 -24.48
CA GLY A 199 31.08 -35.25 -24.66
C GLY A 199 32.37 -35.88 -25.22
N PRO A 200 32.60 -37.17 -24.97
CA PRO A 200 33.82 -37.86 -25.40
C PRO A 200 33.95 -37.88 -26.92
N THR A 201 35.17 -37.65 -27.40
CA THR A 201 35.55 -37.72 -28.80
C THR A 201 35.29 -39.12 -29.39
N PRO A 202 34.73 -39.23 -30.61
CA PRO A 202 34.54 -40.52 -31.27
C PRO A 202 35.87 -41.22 -31.54
N LYS A 203 35.92 -42.52 -31.22
CA LYS A 203 37.07 -43.40 -31.50
C LYS A 203 37.20 -43.63 -33.01
N PRO A 204 38.43 -43.68 -33.58
CA PRO A 204 38.61 -43.97 -35.00
C PRO A 204 38.06 -45.35 -35.37
N ASN A 205 37.35 -45.39 -36.49
CA ASN A 205 36.81 -46.62 -37.07
C ASN A 205 37.94 -47.53 -37.56
N PRO A 206 37.91 -48.86 -37.34
CA PRO A 206 38.93 -49.77 -37.87
C PRO A 206 38.87 -49.83 -39.40
N ALA A 207 40.05 -49.96 -40.02
CA ALA A 207 40.19 -50.12 -41.46
C ALA A 207 39.45 -51.36 -41.99
N PRO A 208 38.81 -51.30 -43.18
CA PRO A 208 38.13 -52.45 -43.75
C PRO A 208 39.10 -53.59 -44.08
N LYS A 209 38.70 -54.81 -43.72
CA LYS A 209 39.42 -56.05 -44.08
C LYS A 209 39.20 -56.34 -45.59
N PRO A 210 40.23 -56.74 -46.36
CA PRO A 210 40.07 -57.04 -47.77
C PRO A 210 39.24 -58.31 -47.98
N THR A 211 38.14 -58.20 -48.72
CA THR A 211 37.37 -59.35 -49.22
C THR A 211 37.80 -59.70 -50.64
N LYS A 212 38.21 -60.95 -50.84
CA LYS A 212 38.55 -61.52 -52.15
C LYS A 212 37.25 -61.82 -52.90
N ASN A 213 36.87 -60.98 -53.85
CA ASN A 213 35.85 -61.33 -54.83
C ASN A 213 36.48 -61.86 -56.12
N LYS A 214 36.07 -63.09 -56.47
CA LYS A 214 36.43 -63.79 -57.71
C LYS A 214 35.92 -62.98 -58.91
N CYS A 215 36.86 -62.60 -59.78
CA CYS A 215 36.55 -62.09 -61.11
C CYS A 215 35.91 -63.20 -61.95
N ASN A 216 34.66 -63.00 -62.39
CA ASN A 216 34.10 -63.73 -63.53
C ASN A 216 33.85 -62.75 -64.67
N ARG A 217 34.75 -62.82 -65.66
CA ARG A 217 34.72 -62.08 -66.92
C ARG A 217 33.65 -62.71 -67.84
N ARG A 218 32.66 -61.93 -68.28
CA ARG A 218 31.84 -62.24 -69.46
C ARG A 218 32.03 -61.13 -70.48
N LEU A 219 32.83 -61.43 -71.51
CA LEU A 219 32.92 -60.66 -72.74
C LEU A 219 31.71 -61.00 -73.62
N ARG A 220 31.03 -59.98 -74.15
CA ARG A 220 30.07 -60.16 -75.25
C ARG A 220 30.86 -60.24 -76.57
N LYS A 221 30.64 -61.34 -77.29
CA LYS A 221 30.65 -61.46 -78.75
C LYS A 221 29.45 -60.70 -79.33
N ASP A 222 29.36 -60.14 -80.53
CA ASP A 222 30.18 -59.92 -81.74
C ASP A 222 29.44 -58.80 -82.52
N TYR A 223 30.07 -58.11 -83.48
CA TYR A 223 29.66 -58.12 -84.90
C TYR A 223 30.51 -57.17 -85.78
N ASP A 224 30.75 -57.68 -86.99
CA ASP A 224 31.48 -57.14 -88.13
C ASP A 224 30.99 -55.80 -88.70
N TYR A 225 31.93 -54.98 -89.18
CA TYR A 225 32.00 -54.49 -90.56
C TYR A 225 33.42 -54.04 -90.89
#